data_AF-A0A9X3UMP2-F1
#
_entry.id   AF-A0A9X3UMP2-F1
#
_cell.length_a   1.000
_cell.length_b   1.000
_cell.length_c   1.000
_cell.angle_alpha   90.00
_cell.angle_beta   90.00
_cell.angle_gamma   90.00
#
_symmetry.space_group_name_H-M   'P 1'
#
loop_
_entity.id
_entity.type
_entity.pdbx_description
1 polymer ?
#
loop_
_entity_poly.entity_id
_entity_poly.type
_entity_poly.pdbx_seq_one_letter_code
_entity_poly.pdbx_strand_id
1 'polypeptide(L)'
;MPTEKTVGLAGATVCISARSAAAQELLHFLFSEFRQVDTANGNLSLELDGDDQSGFILFRDGSEVYRDKQPADAAVLLLAEVIHSLASRGRGELIMHAAAISANGRCALLPGVSGAGKSTLSAWLDFRGYHCLSDELACIALDRAMSTFPRPICLETDVQSALAQEIGAARHEHRLIASEEAILLKSKSGVPAEMPRFDAVFFVTYKEGSRTVINAVPRSKASVRLLGSLANADNFDDRGFAELSEVVQGVDAYEITYGDLAYCGPDILHFLDDLGFTTDH
;
A
#
# COMPACT_ATOMS: atom_id res chain seq x y z
N MET A 1 21.57 -19.30 8.13
CA MET A 1 20.90 -18.76 9.34
C MET A 1 19.51 -18.35 8.91
N PRO A 2 18.44 -18.65 9.66
CA PRO A 2 17.12 -18.11 9.34
C PRO A 2 17.18 -16.58 9.35
N THR A 3 16.60 -15.96 8.33
CA THR A 3 16.49 -14.50 8.25
C THR A 3 15.26 -14.12 9.07
N GLU A 4 15.48 -13.56 10.26
CA GLU A 4 14.42 -13.02 11.11
C GLU A 4 14.38 -11.50 10.99
N LYS A 5 13.18 -10.93 10.85
CA LYS A 5 12.96 -9.49 10.77
C LYS A 5 11.71 -9.12 11.54
N THR A 6 11.78 -8.03 12.30
CA THR A 6 10.59 -7.46 12.94
C THR A 6 10.14 -6.23 12.17
N VAL A 7 8.90 -6.26 11.69
CA VAL A 7 8.24 -5.14 11.04
C VAL A 7 7.27 -4.47 12.03
N GLY A 8 7.11 -3.16 11.94
CA GLY A 8 6.22 -2.46 12.86
C GLY A 8 5.62 -1.17 12.32
N LEU A 9 4.38 -0.88 12.70
CA LEU A 9 3.60 0.24 12.20
C LEU A 9 2.64 0.70 13.31
N ALA A 10 2.56 2.01 13.57
CA ALA A 10 1.73 2.59 14.64
C ALA A 10 1.88 1.84 15.99
N GLY A 11 3.12 1.53 16.38
CA GLY A 11 3.43 0.81 17.63
C GLY A 11 3.11 -0.69 17.66
N ALA A 12 2.43 -1.23 16.64
CA ALA A 12 2.25 -2.66 16.47
C ALA A 12 3.48 -3.29 15.81
N THR A 13 3.77 -4.55 16.13
CA THR A 13 4.93 -5.28 15.61
C THR A 13 4.56 -6.71 15.22
N VAL A 14 5.22 -7.23 14.18
CA VAL A 14 5.12 -8.61 13.71
C VAL A 14 6.52 -9.14 13.45
N CYS A 15 6.84 -10.31 14.00
CA CYS A 15 8.06 -11.01 13.64
C CYS A 15 7.80 -11.86 12.39
N ILE A 16 8.65 -11.70 11.38
CA ILE A 16 8.63 -12.48 10.14
C ILE A 16 9.96 -13.21 10.01
N SER A 17 9.91 -14.51 9.67
CA SER A 17 11.09 -15.34 9.55
C SER A 17 10.99 -16.31 8.36
N ALA A 18 12.13 -16.80 7.88
CA ALA A 18 12.17 -17.78 6.80
C ALA A 18 13.14 -18.93 7.08
N ARG A 19 12.70 -20.16 6.83
CA ARG A 19 13.47 -21.39 7.06
C ARG A 19 14.31 -21.83 5.86
N SER A 20 13.76 -21.73 4.65
CA SER A 20 14.42 -22.13 3.41
C SER A 20 15.06 -20.95 2.67
N ALA A 21 15.97 -21.23 1.73
CA ALA A 21 16.58 -20.18 0.90
C ALA A 21 15.55 -19.46 0.02
N ALA A 22 14.63 -20.19 -0.62
CA ALA A 22 13.59 -19.59 -1.45
C ALA A 22 12.64 -18.70 -0.62
N ALA A 23 12.27 -19.12 0.59
CA ALA A 23 11.48 -18.29 1.49
C ALA A 23 12.24 -17.02 1.92
N GLN A 24 13.56 -17.11 2.12
CA GLN A 24 14.39 -15.93 2.42
C GLN A 24 14.43 -14.94 1.26
N GLU A 25 14.51 -15.43 0.02
CA GLU A 25 14.43 -14.58 -1.18
C GLU A 25 13.08 -13.87 -1.28
N LEU A 26 11.97 -14.56 -1.00
CA LEU A 26 10.64 -13.95 -0.93
C LEU A 26 10.53 -12.91 0.19
N LEU A 27 10.99 -13.19 1.40
CA LEU A 27 11.00 -12.19 2.48
C LEU A 27 11.84 -10.96 2.11
N HIS A 28 13.00 -11.19 1.50
CA HIS A 28 13.84 -10.09 1.01
C HIS A 28 13.12 -9.30 -0.08
N PHE A 29 12.41 -9.97 -1.00
CA PHE A 29 11.58 -9.30 -1.99
C PHE A 29 10.51 -8.41 -1.34
N LEU A 30 9.78 -8.93 -0.35
CA LEU A 30 8.65 -8.21 0.26
C LEU A 30 9.06 -7.07 1.20
N PHE A 31 10.15 -7.25 1.94
CA PHE A 31 10.46 -6.39 3.09
C PHE A 31 11.83 -5.72 3.03
N SER A 32 12.61 -5.83 1.94
CA SER A 32 13.97 -5.25 1.87
C SER A 32 14.00 -3.76 2.16
N GLU A 33 12.99 -3.00 1.71
CA GLU A 33 12.89 -1.55 1.93
C GLU A 33 12.35 -1.18 3.33
N PHE A 34 11.83 -2.17 4.06
CA PHE A 34 11.28 -1.95 5.39
C PHE A 34 12.41 -1.79 6.44
N ARG A 35 12.38 -0.72 7.23
CA ARG A 35 13.34 -0.54 8.32
C ARG A 35 12.96 -1.40 9.53
N GLN A 36 13.86 -2.29 9.96
CA GLN A 36 13.62 -3.16 11.12
C GLN A 36 13.39 -2.33 12.40
N VAL A 37 12.47 -2.79 13.25
CA VAL A 37 12.20 -2.20 14.57
C VAL A 37 12.88 -3.04 15.64
N ASP A 38 13.62 -2.39 16.55
CA ASP A 38 14.39 -3.02 17.64
C ASP A 38 13.51 -3.41 18.85
N THR A 39 12.45 -4.20 18.61
CA THR A 39 11.56 -4.68 19.67
C THR A 39 11.58 -6.19 19.76
N ALA A 40 12.03 -6.71 20.91
CA ALA A 40 12.23 -8.13 21.17
C ALA A 40 10.93 -8.96 21.32
N ASN A 41 9.76 -8.31 21.34
CA ASN A 41 8.47 -8.97 21.51
C ASN A 41 7.53 -8.58 20.37
N GLY A 42 7.63 -9.28 19.25
CA GLY A 42 6.54 -9.33 18.27
C GLY A 42 5.34 -10.04 18.91
N ASN A 43 4.13 -9.45 18.81
CA ASN A 43 2.91 -10.08 19.33
C ASN A 43 2.35 -11.19 18.40
N LEU A 44 3.09 -11.51 17.32
CA LEU A 44 2.78 -12.52 16.32
C LEU A 44 4.09 -12.95 15.66
N SER A 45 4.28 -14.26 15.52
CA SER A 45 5.36 -14.84 14.71
C SER A 45 4.78 -15.43 13.44
N LEU A 46 5.24 -14.95 12.30
CA LEU A 46 4.97 -15.50 10.98
C LEU A 46 6.26 -16.09 10.43
N GLU A 47 6.16 -17.30 9.88
CA GLU A 47 7.32 -17.99 9.32
C GLU A 47 6.97 -18.61 7.97
N LEU A 48 7.80 -18.34 6.97
CA LEU A 48 7.66 -18.87 5.63
C LEU A 48 8.70 -19.97 5.40
N ASP A 49 8.26 -21.10 4.85
CA ASP A 49 9.12 -22.23 4.48
C ASP A 49 8.71 -22.79 3.11
N GLY A 50 9.57 -23.59 2.50
CA GLY A 50 9.32 -24.25 1.23
C GLY A 50 10.08 -23.68 0.05
N ASP A 51 9.76 -24.14 -1.15
CA ASP A 51 10.44 -23.78 -2.39
C ASP A 51 9.52 -23.94 -3.60
N ASP A 52 10.01 -23.61 -4.79
CA ASP A 52 9.25 -23.66 -6.04
C ASP A 52 8.80 -25.09 -6.44
N GLN A 53 9.38 -26.14 -5.86
CA GLN A 53 9.03 -27.53 -6.16
C GLN A 53 7.98 -28.06 -5.18
N SER A 54 8.16 -27.83 -3.87
CA SER A 54 7.27 -28.30 -2.81
C SER A 54 6.09 -27.37 -2.56
N GLY A 55 6.17 -26.14 -3.07
CA GLY A 55 5.35 -25.02 -2.64
C GLY A 55 5.84 -24.41 -1.33
N PHE A 56 5.22 -23.29 -0.97
CA PHE A 56 5.47 -22.50 0.22
C PHE A 56 4.40 -22.75 1.29
N ILE A 57 4.82 -22.71 2.55
CA ILE A 57 3.97 -22.92 3.72
C ILE A 57 4.14 -21.71 4.63
N LEU A 58 3.02 -21.11 5.02
CA LEU A 58 2.98 -20.06 6.02
C LEU A 58 2.60 -20.67 7.37
N PHE A 59 3.45 -20.44 8.37
CA PHE A 59 3.20 -20.78 9.76
C PHE A 59 2.88 -19.52 10.56
N ARG A 60 1.88 -19.63 11.43
CA ARG A 60 1.49 -18.63 12.42
C ARG A 60 1.68 -19.20 13.81
N ASP A 61 2.58 -18.61 14.59
CA ASP A 61 2.93 -19.07 15.94
C ASP A 61 3.25 -20.59 15.97
N GLY A 62 3.96 -21.06 14.93
CA GLY A 62 4.36 -22.46 14.75
C GLY A 62 3.31 -23.39 14.15
N SER A 63 2.08 -22.92 13.91
CA SER A 63 1.00 -23.70 13.29
C SER A 63 0.88 -23.38 11.80
N GLU A 64 0.80 -24.41 10.93
CA GLU A 64 0.53 -24.21 9.50
C GLU A 64 -0.86 -23.58 9.33
N VAL A 65 -0.91 -22.41 8.67
CA VAL A 65 -2.16 -21.71 8.38
C VAL A 65 -2.50 -21.73 6.90
N TYR A 66 -1.49 -21.79 6.04
CA TYR A 66 -1.67 -21.75 4.60
C TYR A 66 -0.54 -22.47 3.86
N ARG A 67 -0.86 -22.98 2.67
CA ARG A 67 0.09 -23.62 1.75
C ARG A 67 -0.30 -23.33 0.31
N ASP A 68 0.64 -22.85 -0.49
CA ASP A 68 0.49 -22.69 -1.95
C ASP A 68 1.69 -23.21 -2.70
N LYS A 69 1.53 -23.47 -4.00
CA LYS A 69 2.63 -23.80 -4.90
C LYS A 69 3.27 -22.55 -5.53
N GLN A 70 2.53 -21.46 -5.66
CA GLN A 70 2.96 -20.23 -6.30
C GLN A 70 3.61 -19.28 -5.28
N PRO A 71 4.84 -18.81 -5.56
CA PRO A 71 5.54 -17.86 -4.69
C PRO A 71 4.77 -16.55 -4.47
N ALA A 72 4.11 -16.03 -5.51
CA ALA A 72 3.38 -14.77 -5.43
C ALA A 72 2.15 -14.87 -4.52
N ASP A 73 1.40 -15.97 -4.58
CA ASP A 73 0.19 -16.17 -3.77
C ASP A 73 0.54 -16.37 -2.29
N ALA A 74 1.61 -17.14 -2.01
CA ALA A 74 2.17 -17.26 -0.66
C ALA A 74 2.64 -15.89 -0.11
N ALA A 75 3.25 -15.06 -0.96
CA ALA A 75 3.68 -13.71 -0.60
C ALA A 75 2.50 -12.77 -0.31
N VAL A 76 1.43 -12.82 -1.12
CA VAL A 76 0.19 -12.06 -0.88
C VAL A 76 -0.42 -12.42 0.47
N LEU A 77 -0.47 -13.71 0.81
CA LEU A 77 -1.07 -14.15 2.07
C LEU A 77 -0.22 -13.85 3.29
N LEU A 78 1.11 -13.94 3.17
CA LEU A 78 2.00 -13.43 4.20
C LEU A 78 1.78 -11.93 4.43
N LEU A 79 1.71 -11.14 3.36
CA LEU A 79 1.42 -9.70 3.46
C LEU A 79 0.07 -9.46 4.13
N ALA A 80 -0.97 -10.20 3.77
CA ALA A 80 -2.30 -10.09 4.36
C ALA A 80 -2.29 -10.32 5.89
N GLU A 81 -1.60 -11.36 6.37
CA GLU A 81 -1.45 -11.63 7.81
C GLU A 81 -0.68 -10.51 8.54
N VAL A 82 0.41 -10.02 7.93
CA VAL A 82 1.18 -8.90 8.47
C VAL A 82 0.32 -7.64 8.57
N ILE A 83 -0.34 -7.26 7.48
CA ILE A 83 -1.25 -6.11 7.36
C ILE A 83 -2.35 -6.17 8.42
N HIS A 84 -3.04 -7.31 8.51
CA HIS A 84 -4.13 -7.50 9.45
C HIS A 84 -3.65 -7.37 10.91
N SER A 85 -2.51 -7.97 11.24
CA SER A 85 -1.92 -7.87 12.58
C SER A 85 -1.49 -6.44 12.92
N LEU A 86 -0.84 -5.73 12.00
CA LEU A 86 -0.43 -4.34 12.20
C LEU A 86 -1.64 -3.41 12.37
N ALA A 87 -2.66 -3.53 11.51
CA ALA A 87 -3.85 -2.69 11.57
C ALA A 87 -4.67 -2.93 12.86
N SER A 88 -4.95 -4.19 13.21
CA SER A 88 -5.76 -4.52 14.39
C SER A 88 -5.10 -4.10 15.71
N ARG A 89 -3.77 -4.08 15.78
CA ARG A 89 -3.02 -3.79 17.00
C ARG A 89 -2.39 -2.40 17.05
N GLY A 90 -2.41 -1.66 15.94
CA GLY A 90 -1.86 -0.32 15.87
C GLY A 90 -2.58 0.65 16.82
N ARG A 91 -1.83 1.56 17.42
CA ARG A 91 -2.29 2.55 18.40
C ARG A 91 -1.62 3.90 18.14
N GLY A 92 -2.27 4.98 18.57
CA GLY A 92 -1.71 6.33 18.53
C GLY A 92 -1.76 7.04 17.16
N GLU A 93 -1.87 6.28 16.06
CA GLU A 93 -2.01 6.82 14.69
C GLU A 93 -3.26 6.23 14.01
N LEU A 94 -3.86 7.00 13.10
CA LEU A 94 -4.95 6.54 12.25
C LEU A 94 -4.39 5.64 11.16
N ILE A 95 -4.87 4.40 11.07
CA ILE A 95 -4.47 3.45 10.02
C ILE A 95 -5.58 3.38 8.99
N MET A 96 -5.32 3.93 7.81
CA MET A 96 -6.26 3.95 6.70
C MET A 96 -6.02 2.76 5.79
N HIS A 97 -7.10 2.03 5.47
CA HIS A 97 -7.13 1.09 4.37
C HIS A 97 -7.25 1.87 3.04
N ALA A 98 -6.10 2.28 2.51
CA ALA A 98 -6.00 3.11 1.31
C ALA A 98 -4.61 2.96 0.69
N ALA A 99 -4.54 3.18 -0.63
CA ALA A 99 -3.26 3.47 -1.24
C ALA A 99 -2.83 4.90 -0.89
N ALA A 100 -1.52 5.17 -0.88
CA ALA A 100 -0.94 6.46 -0.57
C ALA A 100 0.17 6.77 -1.57
N ILE A 101 0.01 7.88 -2.29
CA ILE A 101 1.04 8.42 -3.18
C ILE A 101 1.65 9.66 -2.55
N SER A 102 2.90 9.95 -2.90
CA SER A 102 3.53 11.20 -2.49
C SER A 102 4.46 11.79 -3.54
N ALA A 103 4.54 13.10 -3.53
CA ALA A 103 5.42 13.91 -4.37
C ALA A 103 5.64 15.26 -3.69
N ASN A 104 6.84 15.84 -3.82
CA ASN A 104 7.18 17.16 -3.27
C ASN A 104 6.82 17.35 -1.78
N GLY A 105 7.08 16.34 -0.94
CA GLY A 105 6.76 16.38 0.49
C GLY A 105 5.26 16.32 0.84
N ARG A 106 4.38 16.12 -0.14
CA ARG A 106 2.93 16.01 0.02
C ARG A 106 2.48 14.58 -0.22
N CYS A 107 1.46 14.15 0.51
CA CYS A 107 0.86 12.84 0.37
C CYS A 107 -0.64 12.95 0.11
N ALA A 108 -1.10 12.12 -0.83
CA ALA A 108 -2.51 11.91 -1.08
C ALA A 108 -2.89 10.46 -0.78
N LEU A 109 -4.02 10.29 -0.10
CA LEU A 109 -4.65 8.99 0.05
C LEU A 109 -5.61 8.72 -1.10
N LEU A 110 -5.62 7.49 -1.58
CA LEU A 110 -6.58 6.97 -2.54
C LEU A 110 -7.44 5.92 -1.82
N PRO A 111 -8.43 6.32 -1.01
CA PRO A 111 -9.36 5.39 -0.38
C PRO A 111 -10.35 4.83 -1.41
N GLY A 112 -10.77 3.59 -1.23
CA GLY A 112 -11.76 2.98 -2.11
C GLY A 112 -11.85 1.47 -1.95
N VAL A 113 -12.98 0.92 -2.42
CA VAL A 113 -13.21 -0.53 -2.44
C VAL A 113 -12.27 -1.26 -3.40
N SER A 114 -12.16 -2.58 -3.29
CA SER A 114 -11.44 -3.39 -4.28
C SER A 114 -11.96 -3.13 -5.69
N GLY A 115 -11.08 -3.17 -6.70
CA GLY A 115 -11.43 -2.87 -8.08
C GLY A 115 -11.67 -1.38 -8.40
N ALA A 116 -11.57 -0.46 -7.44
CA ALA A 116 -11.71 0.98 -7.72
C ALA A 116 -10.55 1.60 -8.55
N GLY A 117 -9.49 0.82 -8.79
CA GLY A 117 -8.32 1.22 -9.58
C GLY A 117 -7.16 1.85 -8.78
N LYS A 118 -7.23 1.83 -7.44
CA LYS A 118 -6.21 2.42 -6.53
C LYS A 118 -4.79 1.93 -6.83
N SER A 119 -4.57 0.62 -6.79
CA SER A 119 -3.25 0.02 -6.96
C SER A 119 -2.74 0.23 -8.38
N THR A 120 -3.62 0.14 -9.39
CA THR A 120 -3.29 0.42 -10.79
C THR A 120 -2.83 1.87 -11.00
N LEU A 121 -3.59 2.84 -10.48
CA LEU A 121 -3.23 4.26 -10.59
C LEU A 121 -1.95 4.56 -9.80
N SER A 122 -1.79 3.99 -8.61
CA SER A 122 -0.60 4.18 -7.78
C SER A 122 0.64 3.62 -8.46
N ALA A 123 0.57 2.42 -9.06
CA ALA A 123 1.65 1.85 -9.85
C ALA A 123 1.96 2.71 -11.09
N TRP A 124 0.94 3.20 -11.80
CA TRP A 124 1.13 4.06 -12.96
C TRP A 124 1.84 5.37 -12.62
N LEU A 125 1.44 6.02 -11.51
CA LEU A 125 2.08 7.22 -10.98
C LEU A 125 3.50 6.94 -10.47
N ASP A 126 3.72 5.78 -9.87
CA ASP A 126 5.04 5.36 -9.39
C ASP A 126 6.08 5.30 -10.52
N PHE A 127 5.68 4.80 -11.70
CA PHE A 127 6.55 4.82 -12.88
C PHE A 127 6.88 6.21 -13.41
N ARG A 128 6.13 7.22 -12.95
CA ARG A 128 6.24 8.65 -13.29
C ARG A 128 6.80 9.48 -12.14
N GLY A 129 7.52 8.87 -11.21
CA GLY A 129 8.30 9.56 -10.16
C GLY A 129 7.53 9.93 -8.91
N TYR A 130 6.24 9.61 -8.84
CA TYR A 130 5.53 9.66 -7.56
C TYR A 130 6.01 8.50 -6.70
N HIS A 131 6.06 8.66 -5.38
CA HIS A 131 6.38 7.56 -4.48
C HIS A 131 5.09 6.90 -4.01
N CYS A 132 4.92 5.60 -4.32
CA CYS A 132 3.86 4.80 -3.70
C CYS A 132 4.31 4.39 -2.29
N LEU A 133 3.75 5.03 -1.26
CA LEU A 133 4.08 4.76 0.15
C LEU A 133 3.44 3.47 0.65
N SER A 134 2.25 3.16 0.16
CA SER A 134 1.55 1.90 0.41
C SER A 134 0.40 1.78 -0.58
N ASP A 135 -0.03 0.56 -0.88
CA ASP A 135 -1.24 0.29 -1.65
C ASP A 135 -2.42 -0.18 -0.78
N GLU A 136 -2.22 -0.48 0.52
CA GLU A 136 -3.31 -0.89 1.41
C GLU A 136 -3.31 -0.23 2.79
N LEU A 137 -2.17 0.06 3.42
CA LEU A 137 -2.15 0.67 4.77
C LEU A 137 -1.34 1.97 4.77
N ALA A 138 -2.02 3.07 5.06
CA ALA A 138 -1.40 4.37 5.22
C ALA A 138 -1.65 4.87 6.66
N CYS A 139 -0.58 5.24 7.36
CA CYS A 139 -0.68 5.70 8.74
C CYS A 139 -0.52 7.21 8.82
N ILE A 140 -1.38 7.82 9.62
CA ILE A 140 -1.48 9.27 9.76
C ILE A 140 -1.43 9.62 11.24
N ALA A 141 -0.40 10.36 11.63
CA ALA A 141 -0.35 11.00 12.93
C ALA A 141 -1.32 12.19 12.99
N LEU A 142 -1.72 12.62 14.20
CA LEU A 142 -2.66 13.74 14.37
C LEU A 142 -2.17 15.07 13.77
N ASP A 143 -0.84 15.27 13.71
CA ASP A 143 -0.23 16.43 13.07
C ASP A 143 -0.14 16.35 11.53
N ARG A 144 -0.66 15.25 10.97
CA ARG A 144 -0.66 14.86 9.55
C ARG A 144 0.66 14.32 9.02
N ALA A 145 1.63 13.97 9.88
CA ALA A 145 2.80 13.24 9.43
C ALA A 145 2.39 11.84 8.95
N MET A 146 2.96 11.42 7.82
CA MET A 146 2.75 10.07 7.28
C MET A 146 3.80 9.10 7.83
N SER A 147 3.38 7.88 8.12
CA SER A 147 4.29 6.74 8.26
C SER A 147 3.93 5.66 7.23
N THR A 148 4.95 4.99 6.70
CA THR A 148 4.84 4.06 5.56
C THR A 148 5.19 2.64 5.97
N PHE A 149 4.53 1.70 5.30
CA PHE A 149 4.90 0.30 5.26
C PHE A 149 5.36 -0.03 3.83
N PRO A 150 6.64 0.22 3.48
CA PRO A 150 7.11 0.02 2.11
C PRO A 150 7.11 -1.45 1.77
N ARG A 151 6.39 -1.78 0.70
CA ARG A 151 6.22 -3.13 0.20
C ARG A 151 5.89 -3.10 -1.29
N PRO A 152 5.98 -4.25 -1.99
CA PRO A 152 5.47 -4.35 -3.35
C PRO A 152 3.99 -3.99 -3.45
N ILE A 153 3.63 -3.29 -4.51
CA ILE A 153 2.26 -3.00 -4.91
C ILE A 153 1.62 -4.31 -5.38
N CYS A 154 0.48 -4.66 -4.81
CA CYS A 154 -0.33 -5.81 -5.19
C CYS A 154 -1.35 -5.40 -6.26
N LEU A 155 -1.20 -5.99 -7.43
CA LEU A 155 -2.03 -5.74 -8.60
C LEU A 155 -2.78 -7.02 -8.98
N GLU A 156 -4.05 -6.87 -9.39
CA GLU A 156 -4.79 -7.93 -10.06
C GLU A 156 -4.16 -8.21 -11.44
N THR A 157 -4.26 -9.44 -11.94
CA THR A 157 -3.59 -9.82 -13.20
C THR A 157 -4.24 -9.26 -14.45
N ASP A 158 -5.50 -8.82 -14.39
CA ASP A 158 -6.23 -8.23 -15.51
C ASP A 158 -5.76 -6.80 -15.86
N VAL A 159 -5.11 -6.11 -14.93
CA VAL A 159 -4.55 -4.76 -15.14
C VAL A 159 -3.27 -4.76 -15.97
N GLN A 160 -2.78 -5.93 -16.40
CA GLN A 160 -1.57 -6.07 -17.21
C GLN A 160 -1.62 -5.25 -18.50
N SER A 161 -2.79 -5.14 -19.12
CA SER A 161 -2.95 -4.36 -20.37
C SER A 161 -2.76 -2.86 -20.12
N ALA A 162 -3.30 -2.34 -19.02
CA ALA A 162 -3.20 -0.93 -18.64
C ALA A 162 -1.79 -0.51 -18.22
N LEU A 163 -0.98 -1.45 -17.74
CA LEU A 163 0.39 -1.25 -17.25
C LEU A 163 1.42 -2.07 -18.04
N ALA A 164 1.14 -2.38 -19.32
CA ALA A 164 1.95 -3.35 -20.07
C ALA A 164 3.41 -2.93 -20.19
N GLN A 165 3.66 -1.63 -20.41
CA GLN A 165 5.01 -1.09 -20.50
C GLN A 165 5.72 -1.12 -19.15
N GLU A 166 5.02 -0.70 -18.09
CA GLU A 166 5.51 -0.65 -16.72
C GLU A 166 5.87 -2.05 -16.20
N ILE A 167 4.96 -3.02 -16.38
CA ILE A 167 5.16 -4.42 -15.97
C ILE A 167 6.27 -5.07 -16.80
N GLY A 168 6.33 -4.79 -18.10
CA GLY A 168 7.42 -5.25 -18.96
C GLY A 168 8.79 -4.78 -18.44
N ALA A 169 8.92 -3.48 -18.16
CA ALA A 169 10.14 -2.90 -17.61
C ALA A 169 10.51 -3.50 -16.25
N ALA A 170 9.55 -3.60 -15.32
CA ALA A 170 9.80 -4.21 -14.00
C ALA A 170 10.20 -5.68 -14.08
N ARG A 171 9.70 -6.43 -15.07
CA ARG A 171 10.11 -7.83 -15.28
C ARG A 171 11.58 -7.92 -15.68
N HIS A 172 12.03 -7.06 -16.59
CA HIS A 172 13.43 -6.99 -17.01
C HIS A 172 14.38 -6.59 -15.86
N GLU A 173 13.88 -5.82 -14.91
CA GLU A 173 14.64 -5.35 -13.74
C GLU A 173 14.50 -6.27 -12.51
N HIS A 174 13.86 -7.44 -12.65
CA HIS A 174 13.58 -8.36 -11.53
C HIS A 174 12.84 -7.72 -10.34
N ARG A 175 12.00 -6.73 -10.62
CA ARG A 175 11.18 -5.99 -9.64
C ARG A 175 9.76 -6.53 -9.49
N LEU A 176 9.45 -7.69 -10.07
CA LEU A 176 8.13 -8.30 -9.91
C LEU A 176 8.18 -9.81 -9.71
N ILE A 177 7.19 -10.32 -8.99
CA ILE A 177 6.78 -11.72 -8.97
C ILE A 177 5.29 -11.77 -9.30
N ALA A 178 4.83 -12.84 -9.97
CA ALA A 178 3.45 -12.95 -10.42
C ALA A 178 2.97 -14.40 -10.38
N SER A 179 1.66 -14.55 -10.17
CA SER A 179 0.88 -15.79 -10.34
C SER A 179 -0.24 -15.56 -11.36
N GLU A 180 -1.20 -16.48 -11.43
CA GLU A 180 -2.44 -16.29 -12.19
C GLU A 180 -3.37 -15.26 -11.54
N GLU A 181 -3.26 -15.06 -10.23
CA GLU A 181 -4.19 -14.22 -9.44
C GLU A 181 -3.63 -12.85 -9.11
N ALA A 182 -2.31 -12.72 -8.91
CA ALA A 182 -1.70 -11.47 -8.47
C ALA A 182 -0.35 -11.17 -9.11
N ILE A 183 -0.01 -9.88 -9.15
CA ILE A 183 1.31 -9.36 -9.47
C ILE A 183 1.77 -8.53 -8.28
N LEU A 184 2.92 -8.88 -7.71
CA LEU A 184 3.59 -8.08 -6.69
C LEU A 184 4.72 -7.31 -7.37
N LEU A 185 4.59 -5.99 -7.40
CA LEU A 185 5.44 -5.07 -8.13
C LEU A 185 6.18 -4.14 -7.15
N LYS A 186 7.50 -4.24 -7.07
CA LYS A 186 8.31 -3.29 -6.30
C LYS A 186 8.23 -1.90 -6.90
N SER A 187 8.04 -0.92 -6.02
CA SER A 187 8.10 0.50 -6.38
C SER A 187 9.39 0.81 -7.14
N LYS A 188 9.27 1.60 -8.20
CA LYS A 188 10.37 2.17 -8.97
C LYS A 188 10.96 3.39 -8.25
N SER A 189 10.11 4.21 -7.64
CA SER A 189 10.53 5.43 -6.96
C SER A 189 11.10 5.17 -5.56
N GLY A 190 10.81 4.01 -4.99
CA GLY A 190 11.25 3.62 -3.65
C GLY A 190 10.65 4.50 -2.55
N VAL A 191 11.24 4.44 -1.36
CA VAL A 191 10.82 5.22 -0.19
C VAL A 191 11.40 6.64 -0.27
N PRO A 192 10.60 7.71 -0.09
CA PRO A 192 11.13 9.07 -0.08
C PRO A 192 12.10 9.28 1.10
N ALA A 193 13.07 10.17 0.91
CA ALA A 193 14.08 10.48 1.93
C ALA A 193 13.49 11.12 3.20
N GLU A 194 12.46 11.95 3.00
CA GLU A 194 11.70 12.59 4.07
C GLU A 194 10.24 12.16 3.97
N MET A 195 9.63 11.90 5.13
CA MET A 195 8.23 11.48 5.16
C MET A 195 7.31 12.66 4.82
N PRO A 196 6.38 12.48 3.88
CA PRO A 196 5.50 13.56 3.45
C PRO A 196 4.42 13.83 4.48
N ARG A 197 3.71 14.95 4.27
CA ARG A 197 2.52 15.30 5.04
C ARG A 197 1.25 14.89 4.30
N PHE A 198 0.24 14.43 5.03
CA PHE A 198 -1.09 14.21 4.49
C PHE A 198 -1.76 15.53 4.11
N ASP A 199 -1.98 15.72 2.80
CA ASP A 199 -2.48 16.98 2.23
C ASP A 199 -3.72 16.81 1.35
N ALA A 200 -3.94 15.63 0.76
CA ALA A 200 -5.08 15.40 -0.11
C ALA A 200 -5.72 14.01 -0.01
N VAL A 201 -6.97 13.90 -0.45
CA VAL A 201 -7.71 12.64 -0.60
C VAL A 201 -8.31 12.57 -1.98
N PHE A 202 -8.00 11.50 -2.70
CA PHE A 202 -8.53 11.24 -4.04
C PHE A 202 -9.41 9.99 -4.00
N PHE A 203 -10.73 10.22 -3.97
CA PHE A 203 -11.70 9.14 -4.11
C PHE A 203 -11.76 8.72 -5.58
N VAL A 204 -10.98 7.71 -5.92
CA VAL A 204 -10.82 7.23 -7.30
C VAL A 204 -11.92 6.26 -7.70
N THR A 205 -12.28 6.28 -8.98
CA THR A 205 -13.20 5.31 -9.59
C THR A 205 -12.75 5.04 -11.01
N TYR A 206 -12.28 3.81 -11.25
CA TYR A 206 -12.07 3.32 -12.60
C TYR A 206 -13.41 3.03 -13.29
N LYS A 207 -13.58 3.56 -14.50
CA LYS A 207 -14.71 3.27 -15.37
C LYS A 207 -14.23 3.19 -16.81
N GLU A 208 -14.27 1.98 -17.37
CA GLU A 208 -13.86 1.71 -18.75
C GLU A 208 -14.54 2.68 -19.74
N GLY A 209 -13.75 3.20 -20.69
CA GLY A 209 -14.20 4.14 -21.71
C GLY A 209 -14.59 5.54 -21.22
N SER A 210 -14.49 5.82 -19.91
CA SER A 210 -14.76 7.16 -19.39
C SER A 210 -13.59 8.13 -19.65
N ARG A 211 -13.92 9.42 -19.73
CA ARG A 211 -12.93 10.50 -19.67
C ARG A 211 -12.63 10.86 -18.22
N THR A 212 -11.52 11.54 -17.99
CA THR A 212 -11.18 12.12 -16.69
C THR A 212 -12.26 13.11 -16.26
N VAL A 213 -12.82 12.89 -15.07
CA VAL A 213 -13.74 13.83 -14.40
C VAL A 213 -13.28 14.00 -12.97
N ILE A 214 -13.03 15.25 -12.57
CA ILE A 214 -12.51 15.62 -11.26
C ILE A 214 -13.44 16.61 -10.61
N ASN A 215 -13.94 16.30 -9.41
CA ASN A 215 -14.84 17.16 -8.66
C ASN A 215 -14.34 17.35 -7.23
N ALA A 216 -14.39 18.59 -6.73
CA ALA A 216 -14.10 18.87 -5.33
C ALA A 216 -15.15 18.22 -4.41
N VAL A 217 -14.69 17.66 -3.30
CA VAL A 217 -15.51 17.02 -2.27
C VAL A 217 -15.49 17.89 -1.02
N PRO A 218 -16.65 18.27 -0.46
CA PRO A 218 -16.69 18.97 0.83
C PRO A 218 -15.99 18.16 1.92
N ARG A 219 -15.17 18.81 2.76
CA ARG A 219 -14.40 18.16 3.83
C ARG A 219 -15.25 17.32 4.78
N SER A 220 -16.48 17.76 5.07
CA SER A 220 -17.44 17.00 5.86
C SER A 220 -17.81 15.66 5.21
N LYS A 221 -18.06 15.64 3.89
CA LYS A 221 -18.32 14.42 3.12
C LYS A 221 -17.08 13.54 3.05
N ALA A 222 -15.89 14.14 2.91
CA ALA A 222 -14.63 13.40 2.89
C ALA A 222 -14.37 12.67 4.22
N SER A 223 -14.58 13.33 5.35
CA SER A 223 -14.38 12.76 6.70
C SER A 223 -15.26 11.52 6.91
N VAL A 224 -16.55 11.61 6.58
CA VAL A 224 -17.50 10.49 6.70
C VAL A 224 -17.10 9.32 5.80
N ARG A 225 -16.65 9.59 4.57
CA ARG A 225 -16.23 8.53 3.64
C ARG A 225 -14.94 7.85 4.08
N LEU A 226 -13.98 8.62 4.58
CA LEU A 226 -12.72 8.10 5.08
C LEU A 226 -12.91 7.24 6.32
N LEU A 227 -13.90 7.54 7.17
CA LEU A 227 -14.19 6.72 8.35
C LEU A 227 -14.47 5.25 7.97
N GLY A 228 -15.12 5.02 6.82
CA GLY A 228 -15.35 3.67 6.29
C GLY A 228 -14.07 2.94 5.84
N SER A 229 -12.95 3.65 5.74
CA SER A 229 -11.63 3.12 5.43
C SER A 229 -10.69 3.12 6.64
N LEU A 230 -11.14 3.50 7.84
CA LEU A 230 -10.31 3.46 9.04
C LEU A 230 -10.17 2.02 9.53
N ALA A 231 -9.02 1.39 9.23
CA ALA A 231 -8.77 -0.03 9.48
C ALA A 231 -8.67 -0.36 10.97
N ASN A 232 -8.25 0.63 11.79
CA ASN A 232 -8.09 0.47 13.23
C ASN A 232 -9.15 1.24 14.03
N ALA A 233 -10.36 1.44 13.47
CA ALA A 233 -11.44 2.18 14.12
C ALA A 233 -11.83 1.62 15.49
N ASP A 234 -11.73 0.31 15.70
CA ASP A 234 -12.02 -0.36 16.98
C ASP A 234 -11.04 0.05 18.10
N ASN A 235 -9.92 0.68 17.76
CA ASN A 235 -8.86 1.05 18.69
C ASN A 235 -8.98 2.48 19.22
N PHE A 236 -9.99 3.23 18.77
CA PHE A 236 -10.26 4.61 19.16
C PHE A 236 -11.64 4.75 19.82
N ASP A 237 -11.75 5.75 20.70
CA ASP A 237 -13.04 6.20 21.19
C ASP A 237 -13.87 6.78 20.02
N ASP A 238 -15.20 6.63 20.07
CA ASP A 238 -16.12 7.05 19.01
C ASP A 238 -15.69 6.60 17.59
N ARG A 239 -15.06 5.42 17.50
CA ARG A 239 -14.57 4.82 16.25
C ARG A 239 -13.55 5.69 15.50
N GLY A 240 -12.87 6.64 16.17
CA GLY A 240 -11.86 7.51 15.57
C GLY A 240 -12.42 8.70 14.78
N PHE A 241 -13.72 9.01 14.94
CA PHE A 241 -14.35 10.10 14.19
C PHE A 241 -13.75 11.48 14.53
N ALA A 242 -13.44 11.73 15.80
CA ALA A 242 -12.91 13.02 16.25
C ALA A 242 -11.51 13.27 15.67
N GLU A 243 -10.62 12.30 15.80
CA GLU A 243 -9.25 12.32 15.31
C GLU A 243 -9.20 12.48 13.79
N LEU A 244 -10.01 11.68 13.07
CA LEU A 244 -10.07 11.78 11.62
C LEU A 244 -10.64 13.13 11.16
N SER A 245 -11.64 13.65 11.86
CA SER A 245 -12.22 14.97 11.56
C SER A 245 -11.19 16.09 11.77
N GLU A 246 -10.36 15.99 12.82
CA GLU A 246 -9.27 16.93 13.06
C GLU A 246 -8.22 16.89 11.94
N VAL A 247 -7.77 15.68 11.60
CA VAL A 247 -6.77 15.45 10.54
C VAL A 247 -7.26 15.94 9.18
N VAL A 248 -8.54 15.73 8.83
CA VAL A 248 -9.09 16.08 7.50
C VAL A 248 -9.43 17.57 7.36
N GLN A 249 -9.51 18.35 8.45
CA GLN A 249 -9.87 19.78 8.39
C GLN A 249 -8.96 20.61 7.48
N GLY A 250 -7.69 20.23 7.35
CA GLY A 250 -6.69 20.94 6.53
C GLY A 250 -6.35 20.26 5.21
N VAL A 251 -7.17 19.30 4.76
CA VAL A 251 -6.90 18.40 3.64
C VAL A 251 -7.89 18.67 2.52
N ASP A 252 -7.39 18.70 1.28
CA ASP A 252 -8.25 18.85 0.10
C ASP A 252 -8.76 17.49 -0.37
N ALA A 253 -10.00 17.43 -0.84
CA ALA A 253 -10.62 16.16 -1.20
C ALA A 253 -11.27 16.26 -2.57
N TYR A 254 -11.08 15.22 -3.39
CA TYR A 254 -11.57 15.17 -4.76
C TYR A 254 -12.12 13.79 -5.10
N GLU A 255 -13.14 13.76 -5.94
CA GLU A 255 -13.58 12.55 -6.65
C GLU A 255 -12.92 12.55 -8.03
N ILE A 256 -12.26 11.45 -8.39
CA ILE A 256 -11.58 11.29 -9.68
C ILE A 256 -12.15 10.05 -10.38
N THR A 257 -12.90 10.26 -11.45
CA THR A 257 -13.30 9.18 -12.37
C THR A 257 -12.36 9.17 -13.55
N TYR A 258 -11.87 7.99 -13.94
CA TYR A 258 -10.98 7.85 -15.09
C TYR A 258 -11.19 6.51 -15.78
N GLY A 259 -10.86 6.45 -17.07
CA GLY A 259 -10.85 5.24 -17.88
C GLY A 259 -9.43 4.76 -18.14
N ASP A 260 -9.08 4.65 -19.42
CA ASP A 260 -7.76 4.22 -19.85
C ASP A 260 -6.70 5.30 -19.52
N LEU A 261 -5.65 4.90 -18.81
CA LEU A 261 -4.56 5.77 -18.34
C LEU A 261 -3.70 6.32 -19.48
N ALA A 262 -3.66 5.67 -20.65
CA ALA A 262 -3.00 6.23 -21.83
C ALA A 262 -3.66 7.53 -22.30
N TYR A 263 -4.97 7.68 -22.08
CA TYR A 263 -5.74 8.86 -22.48
C TYR A 263 -6.04 9.79 -21.30
N CYS A 264 -6.38 9.23 -20.13
CA CYS A 264 -6.77 10.00 -18.95
C CYS A 264 -5.56 10.47 -18.12
N GLY A 265 -4.42 9.78 -18.24
CA GLY A 265 -3.22 10.04 -17.48
C GLY A 265 -2.73 11.49 -17.54
N PRO A 266 -2.62 12.13 -18.72
CA PRO A 266 -2.18 13.52 -18.82
C PRO A 266 -3.05 14.51 -18.02
N ASP A 267 -4.37 14.34 -18.03
CA ASP A 267 -5.29 15.20 -17.25
C ASP A 267 -5.10 15.00 -15.75
N ILE A 268 -4.87 13.75 -15.31
CA ILE A 268 -4.58 13.44 -13.90
C ILE A 268 -3.26 14.07 -13.46
N LEU A 269 -2.20 13.94 -14.27
CA LEU A 269 -0.90 14.55 -13.96
C LEU A 269 -0.99 16.07 -13.87
N HIS A 270 -1.65 16.71 -14.84
CA HIS A 270 -1.84 18.15 -14.82
C HIS A 270 -2.60 18.62 -13.56
N PHE A 271 -3.64 17.89 -13.17
CA PHE A 271 -4.36 18.16 -11.93
C PHE A 271 -3.49 17.99 -10.67
N LEU A 272 -2.65 16.95 -10.62
CA LEU A 272 -1.71 16.75 -9.51
C LEU A 272 -0.68 17.88 -9.42
N ASP A 273 -0.16 18.34 -10.56
CA ASP A 273 0.75 19.48 -10.64
C ASP A 273 0.09 20.78 -10.15
N ASP A 274 -1.15 21.05 -10.56
CA ASP A 274 -1.93 22.21 -10.09
C ASP A 274 -2.16 22.20 -8.57
N LEU A 275 -2.25 20.99 -7.99
CA LEU A 275 -2.32 20.81 -6.54
C LEU A 275 -0.95 20.90 -5.86
N GLY A 276 0.16 20.91 -6.59
CA GLY A 276 1.52 20.97 -6.04
C GLY A 276 2.15 19.60 -5.76
N PHE A 277 1.58 18.51 -6.28
CA PHE A 277 2.20 17.18 -6.28
C PHE A 277 3.16 17.02 -7.46
N THR A 278 4.21 17.84 -7.49
CA THR A 278 5.18 17.86 -8.59
C THR A 278 6.31 16.84 -8.37
N THR A 279 6.79 16.23 -9.44
CA THR A 279 7.95 15.32 -9.43
C THR A 279 9.15 16.00 -10.09
N ASP A 280 10.37 15.64 -9.69
CA ASP A 280 11.62 16.25 -10.20
C ASP A 280 12.01 15.84 -11.65
N HIS A 281 11.04 15.49 -12.51
CA HIS A 281 11.28 15.05 -13.89
C HIS A 281 11.50 16.20 -14.87
#